data_AF-A0A6G0L456-F1
#
_entry.id   AF-A0A6G0L456-F1
#
_cell.length_a   1.000
_cell.length_b   1.000
_cell.length_c   1.000
_cell.angle_alpha   90.00
_cell.angle_beta   90.00
_cell.angle_gamma   90.00
#
_symmetry.space_group_name_H-M   'P 1'
#
loop_
_entity.id
_entity.type
_entity.pdbx_description
1 polymer ?
#
loop_
_entity_poly.entity_id
_entity_poly.type
_entity_poly.pdbx_seq_one_letter_code
_entity_poly.pdbx_strand_id
1 'polypeptide(L)'
;MPANLVVPSDLPKLTANLTTLCPVTAFVLAGIWCNFEATHYYRADQGIVCHAVMPQFNLHGNYFMGSSKVTPYPTTPSSCADDSVAYEQYLYHSSVGYYSYYEGEVGTYCTKDNTAYITVEVLGTYDINGAHLAADTGSTNTRISYWYIIVGVIWLVYRVLTIRRGFVFCKRYGQRCDELEETLDHQQVMLFVQESLRLTAHGATKSERAAVLYLMVEGVMTDLFLIIANDGWLTRIQYASLGYNLSGFMLLMFEMFENTKLLKEKWRLRIKRTLFNNETTLLGEFVTALVFQRFLSGFNGSELKRSKGTAIAVSYYLWSLVCHGIVVIFIVSIIASVRVAWALTYMWCKHRSLALLSEPCCVDTALGVRSRSTLLSGYRFENGKLFYTAAALKAFGVFNMEEDGAEYLVMHKLHWFTVPRDNLIGIGVITGQRVEPCNERPCSGIGSFLDKSLGGASAQSECYHGTPKYSPIKVLAGSERLDENSLALS
;
A
#
# COMPACT_ATOMS: atom_id res chain seq x y z
N MET A 1 -22.35 19.52 -15.66
CA MET A 1 -21.34 20.62 -15.71
C MET A 1 -22.07 21.93 -15.86
N PRO A 2 -21.54 23.04 -15.33
CA PRO A 2 -21.95 24.38 -15.74
C PRO A 2 -21.93 24.50 -17.27
N ALA A 3 -22.99 25.07 -17.86
CA ALA A 3 -23.10 25.23 -19.30
C ALA A 3 -21.94 26.07 -19.88
N ASN A 4 -21.38 26.98 -19.08
CA ASN A 4 -20.28 27.86 -19.45
C ASN A 4 -18.99 27.11 -19.82
N LEU A 5 -18.79 25.90 -19.29
CA LEU A 5 -17.58 25.09 -19.52
C LEU A 5 -17.70 24.14 -20.71
N VAL A 6 -18.90 24.03 -21.29
CA VAL A 6 -19.17 23.14 -22.41
C VAL A 6 -18.93 23.87 -23.73
N VAL A 7 -18.17 23.24 -24.61
CA VAL A 7 -17.81 23.77 -25.92
C VAL A 7 -18.46 22.90 -27.01
N PRO A 8 -19.18 23.51 -27.96
CA PRO A 8 -19.66 22.81 -29.16
C PRO A 8 -18.52 22.14 -29.94
N SER A 9 -18.76 20.92 -30.43
CA SER A 9 -17.72 20.08 -31.07
C SER A 9 -17.21 20.61 -32.41
N ASP A 10 -17.95 21.54 -33.02
CA ASP A 10 -17.62 22.18 -34.31
C ASP A 10 -16.71 23.41 -34.17
N LEU A 11 -16.48 23.91 -32.95
CA LEU A 11 -15.61 25.06 -32.73
C LEU A 11 -14.13 24.69 -32.88
N PRO A 12 -13.33 25.50 -33.61
CA PRO A 12 -11.92 25.23 -33.80
C PRO A 12 -11.10 25.51 -32.54
N LYS A 13 -10.06 24.70 -32.31
CA LYS A 13 -9.04 24.95 -31.28
C LYS A 13 -8.15 26.11 -31.70
N LEU A 14 -8.05 27.13 -30.85
CA LEU A 14 -7.22 28.31 -31.08
C LEU A 14 -6.05 28.35 -30.09
N THR A 15 -4.87 28.76 -30.57
CA THR A 15 -3.63 28.82 -29.76
C THR A 15 -2.96 30.19 -29.77
N ALA A 16 -3.46 31.14 -30.57
CA ALA A 16 -2.90 32.48 -30.68
C ALA A 16 -3.23 33.34 -29.44
N ASN A 17 -2.24 34.05 -28.90
CA ASN A 17 -2.36 34.94 -27.74
C ASN A 17 -2.85 34.25 -26.45
N LEU A 18 -2.49 32.98 -26.24
CA LEU A 18 -2.92 32.17 -25.08
C LEU A 18 -2.67 32.86 -23.74
N THR A 19 -1.48 33.44 -23.52
CA THR A 19 -1.15 34.09 -22.24
C THR A 19 -2.02 35.30 -21.91
N THR A 20 -2.61 35.94 -22.93
CA THR A 20 -3.48 37.10 -22.75
C THR A 20 -4.93 36.69 -22.57
N LEU A 21 -5.38 35.67 -23.30
CA LEU A 21 -6.78 35.23 -23.32
C LEU A 21 -7.07 34.17 -22.25
N CYS A 22 -6.06 33.41 -21.86
CA CYS A 22 -6.07 32.33 -20.88
C CYS A 22 -4.92 32.54 -19.88
N PRO A 23 -4.97 33.63 -19.07
CA PRO A 23 -3.87 34.11 -18.24
C PRO A 23 -3.63 33.27 -16.97
N VAL A 24 -4.44 32.25 -16.70
CA VAL A 24 -4.30 31.44 -15.48
C VAL A 24 -3.04 30.59 -15.57
N THR A 25 -2.18 30.71 -14.56
CA THR A 25 -0.88 30.01 -14.51
C THR A 25 -0.78 28.99 -13.38
N ALA A 26 -1.70 29.06 -12.42
CA ALA A 26 -1.73 28.19 -11.27
C ALA A 26 -3.12 28.13 -10.67
N PHE A 27 -3.35 27.10 -9.87
CA PHE A 27 -4.47 27.10 -8.94
C PHE A 27 -4.06 26.63 -7.56
N VAL A 28 -4.86 26.99 -6.56
CA VAL A 28 -4.75 26.50 -5.19
C VAL A 28 -6.02 25.74 -4.83
N LEU A 29 -5.86 24.48 -4.47
CA LEU A 29 -6.93 23.58 -4.03
C LEU A 29 -6.50 22.87 -2.74
N ALA A 30 -7.36 22.87 -1.72
CA ALA A 30 -7.08 22.30 -0.39
C ALA A 30 -5.74 22.76 0.24
N GLY A 31 -5.34 24.00 -0.04
CA GLY A 31 -4.08 24.58 0.42
C GLY A 31 -2.83 24.10 -0.33
N ILE A 32 -3.00 23.37 -1.44
CA ILE A 32 -1.94 22.89 -2.32
C ILE A 32 -1.91 23.74 -3.57
N TRP A 33 -0.74 24.29 -3.87
CA TRP A 33 -0.49 25.05 -5.09
C TRP A 33 -0.11 24.10 -6.22
N CYS A 34 -0.72 24.31 -7.37
CA CYS A 34 -0.64 23.45 -8.53
C CYS A 34 -0.29 24.27 -9.78
N ASN A 35 0.55 23.72 -10.67
CA ASN A 35 0.78 24.41 -11.95
C ASN A 35 -0.45 24.21 -12.82
N PHE A 36 -0.77 25.23 -13.58
CA PHE A 36 -1.88 25.19 -14.50
C PHE A 36 -1.49 25.85 -15.80
N GLU A 37 -1.75 25.17 -16.92
CA GLU A 37 -1.32 25.64 -18.22
C GLU A 37 -2.41 25.50 -19.26
N ALA A 38 -2.82 26.63 -19.83
CA ALA A 38 -3.69 26.64 -20.99
C ALA A 38 -2.96 26.14 -22.25
N THR A 39 -3.55 25.17 -22.94
CA THR A 39 -3.00 24.59 -24.17
C THR A 39 -3.66 25.14 -25.42
N HIS A 40 -4.96 25.45 -25.34
CA HIS A 40 -5.77 26.04 -26.40
C HIS A 40 -7.03 26.68 -25.79
N TYR A 41 -7.76 27.43 -26.60
CA TYR A 41 -9.05 27.99 -26.22
C TYR A 41 -10.06 27.89 -27.37
N TYR A 42 -11.31 28.14 -27.02
CA TYR A 42 -12.44 28.20 -27.91
C TYR A 42 -13.14 29.55 -27.74
N ARG A 43 -13.66 30.08 -28.84
CA ARG A 43 -14.57 31.24 -28.81
C ARG A 43 -15.99 30.71 -28.88
N ALA A 44 -16.60 30.52 -27.72
CA ALA A 44 -17.97 30.08 -27.58
C ALA A 44 -18.90 31.28 -27.32
N ASP A 45 -20.21 31.06 -27.40
CA ASP A 45 -21.21 32.14 -27.23
C ASP A 45 -21.15 32.78 -25.84
N GLN A 46 -20.84 31.98 -24.81
CA GLN A 46 -20.65 32.44 -23.44
C GLN A 46 -19.33 33.22 -23.22
N GLY A 47 -18.42 33.20 -24.20
CA GLY A 47 -17.11 33.84 -24.11
C GLY A 47 -15.94 32.88 -24.40
N ILE A 48 -14.77 33.23 -23.86
CA ILE A 48 -13.55 32.44 -24.06
C ILE A 48 -13.54 31.28 -23.07
N VAL A 49 -13.53 30.06 -23.59
CA VAL A 49 -13.36 28.84 -22.80
C VAL A 49 -11.97 28.29 -23.07
N CYS A 50 -11.17 28.17 -22.02
CA CYS A 50 -9.77 27.75 -22.12
C CYS A 50 -9.65 26.28 -21.71
N HIS A 51 -8.92 25.48 -22.48
CA HIS A 51 -8.56 24.13 -22.09
C HIS A 51 -7.17 24.13 -21.46
N ALA A 52 -7.03 23.52 -20.30
CA ALA A 52 -5.80 23.51 -19.54
C ALA A 52 -5.42 22.14 -19.02
N VAL A 53 -4.13 22.03 -18.71
CA VAL A 53 -3.52 20.85 -18.13
C VAL A 53 -2.84 21.20 -16.82
N MET A 54 -2.87 20.24 -15.88
CA MET A 54 -2.02 20.23 -14.70
C MET A 54 -0.90 19.19 -14.93
N PRO A 55 0.30 19.62 -15.33
CA PRO A 55 1.35 18.70 -15.74
C PRO A 55 1.77 17.71 -14.65
N GLN A 56 1.79 18.13 -13.38
CA GLN A 56 2.25 17.29 -12.26
C GLN A 56 1.42 16.04 -12.07
N PHE A 57 0.13 16.08 -12.36
CA PHE A 57 -0.78 14.98 -12.02
C PHE A 57 -1.64 14.55 -13.21
N ASN A 58 -1.33 15.06 -14.41
CA ASN A 58 -2.02 14.72 -15.66
C ASN A 58 -3.53 14.97 -15.56
N LEU A 59 -3.91 16.16 -15.09
CA LEU A 59 -5.29 16.62 -15.20
C LEU A 59 -5.49 17.42 -16.46
N HIS A 60 -6.69 17.30 -17.01
CA HIS A 60 -7.13 17.98 -18.23
C HIS A 60 -8.55 18.46 -18.06
N GLY A 61 -8.87 19.61 -18.62
CA GLY A 61 -10.25 20.06 -18.70
C GLY A 61 -10.36 21.52 -19.07
N ASN A 62 -11.58 22.05 -18.97
CA ASN A 62 -11.87 23.42 -19.38
C ASN A 62 -12.11 24.31 -18.18
N TYR A 63 -11.73 25.57 -18.33
CA TYR A 63 -12.05 26.63 -17.40
C TYR A 63 -12.65 27.84 -18.11
N PHE A 64 -13.41 28.60 -17.34
CA PHE A 64 -14.04 29.84 -17.75
C PHE A 64 -13.84 30.89 -16.66
N MET A 65 -13.57 32.12 -17.08
CA MET A 65 -13.44 33.27 -16.19
C MET A 65 -14.53 34.28 -16.51
N GLY A 66 -15.15 34.82 -15.47
CA GLY A 66 -16.10 35.92 -15.59
C GLY A 66 -15.41 37.21 -16.04
N SER A 67 -16.19 38.13 -16.62
CA SER A 67 -15.72 39.44 -17.07
C SER A 67 -15.80 40.53 -15.99
N SER A 68 -16.53 40.29 -14.89
CA SER A 68 -16.75 41.24 -13.81
C SER A 68 -16.07 40.80 -12.51
N LYS A 69 -15.62 41.78 -11.73
CA LYS A 69 -15.11 41.56 -10.37
C LYS A 69 -16.22 41.01 -9.46
N VAL A 70 -15.86 40.07 -8.60
CA VAL A 70 -16.78 39.43 -7.65
C VAL A 70 -16.16 39.40 -6.25
N THR A 71 -16.99 39.11 -5.25
CA THR A 71 -16.49 38.84 -3.90
C THR A 71 -15.58 37.61 -3.92
N PRO A 72 -14.35 37.71 -3.39
CA PRO A 72 -13.40 36.60 -3.32
C PRO A 72 -13.97 35.39 -2.57
N TYR A 73 -13.61 34.19 -3.02
CA TYR A 73 -13.87 32.98 -2.24
C TYR A 73 -13.07 32.98 -0.93
N PRO A 74 -13.53 32.29 0.13
CA PRO A 74 -12.83 32.24 1.42
C PRO A 74 -11.38 31.70 1.36
N THR A 75 -11.06 30.92 0.33
CA THR A 75 -9.71 30.38 0.08
C THR A 75 -8.77 31.39 -0.58
N THR A 76 -9.28 32.54 -1.02
CA THR A 76 -8.53 33.59 -1.71
C THR A 76 -7.80 34.49 -0.70
N PRO A 77 -6.53 34.83 -0.91
CA PRO A 77 -5.79 35.70 -0.01
C PRO A 77 -6.36 37.13 -0.04
N SER A 78 -6.25 37.81 1.10
CA SER A 78 -6.73 39.19 1.25
C SER A 78 -6.09 40.18 0.27
N SER A 79 -4.88 39.90 -0.22
CA SER A 79 -4.21 40.70 -1.25
C SER A 79 -4.95 40.78 -2.58
N CYS A 80 -5.83 39.80 -2.84
CA CYS A 80 -6.63 39.67 -4.06
C CYS A 80 -8.08 40.12 -3.87
N ALA A 81 -8.42 40.76 -2.73
CA ALA A 81 -9.79 41.08 -2.38
C ALA A 81 -10.52 41.92 -3.44
N ASP A 82 -9.83 42.91 -4.00
CA ASP A 82 -10.39 43.82 -4.99
C ASP A 82 -10.12 43.38 -6.45
N ASP A 83 -9.39 42.28 -6.67
CA ASP A 83 -8.89 41.88 -7.99
C ASP A 83 -9.27 40.43 -8.33
N SER A 84 -10.41 40.00 -7.80
CA SER A 84 -10.98 38.68 -7.99
C SER A 84 -12.11 38.70 -9.02
N VAL A 85 -12.08 37.78 -9.97
CA VAL A 85 -13.19 37.50 -10.91
C VAL A 85 -13.69 36.09 -10.73
N ALA A 86 -14.95 35.83 -11.10
CA ALA A 86 -15.54 34.50 -10.99
C ALA A 86 -14.74 33.48 -11.81
N TYR A 87 -14.56 32.29 -11.25
CA TYR A 87 -13.82 31.21 -11.86
C TYR A 87 -14.58 29.89 -11.74
N GLU A 88 -14.72 29.20 -12.86
CA GLU A 88 -15.31 27.87 -12.95
C GLU A 88 -14.35 26.99 -13.75
N GLN A 89 -14.17 25.74 -13.33
CA GLN A 89 -13.48 24.75 -14.13
C GLN A 89 -14.03 23.35 -13.91
N TYR A 90 -13.68 22.47 -14.84
CA TYR A 90 -13.68 21.06 -14.53
C TYR A 90 -12.34 20.45 -14.90
N LEU A 91 -11.94 19.43 -14.15
CA LEU A 91 -10.74 18.66 -14.40
C LEU A 91 -11.03 17.17 -14.36
N TYR A 92 -10.30 16.45 -15.20
CA TYR A 92 -10.22 15.00 -15.18
C TYR A 92 -8.90 14.57 -14.58
N HIS A 93 -8.95 13.95 -13.41
CA HIS A 93 -7.79 13.28 -12.83
C HIS A 93 -7.71 11.85 -13.36
N SER A 94 -6.73 11.60 -14.22
CA SER A 94 -6.51 10.29 -14.83
C SER A 94 -6.23 9.21 -13.77
N SER A 95 -6.86 8.04 -13.86
CA SER A 95 -6.48 6.86 -13.09
C SER A 95 -5.46 6.00 -13.85
N VAL A 96 -4.92 4.96 -13.19
CA VAL A 96 -4.08 3.94 -13.83
C VAL A 96 -4.92 3.02 -14.76
N GLY A 97 -6.25 3.02 -14.59
CA GLY A 97 -7.20 2.25 -15.40
C GLY A 97 -7.79 3.04 -16.59
N TYR A 98 -8.97 2.62 -17.07
CA TYR A 98 -9.64 3.23 -18.23
C TYR A 98 -10.55 4.43 -17.90
N TYR A 99 -10.68 4.78 -16.62
CA TYR A 99 -11.53 5.88 -16.15
C TYR A 99 -10.71 7.04 -15.58
N SER A 100 -11.36 8.18 -15.41
CA SER A 100 -10.82 9.34 -14.72
C SER A 100 -11.79 9.80 -13.64
N TYR A 101 -11.25 10.34 -12.56
CA TYR A 101 -12.05 11.12 -11.62
C TYR A 101 -12.38 12.47 -12.23
N TYR A 102 -13.59 12.92 -12.00
CA TYR A 102 -14.12 14.17 -12.49
C TYR A 102 -14.28 15.13 -11.30
N GLU A 103 -13.71 16.32 -11.45
CA GLU A 103 -13.79 17.41 -10.48
C GLU A 103 -14.48 18.60 -11.15
N GLY A 104 -15.59 19.05 -10.60
CA GLY A 104 -16.21 20.33 -10.90
C GLY A 104 -15.86 21.31 -9.80
N GLU A 105 -15.22 22.42 -10.17
CA GLU A 105 -14.59 23.33 -9.23
C GLU A 105 -15.03 24.77 -9.49
N VAL A 106 -15.23 25.49 -8.41
CA VAL A 106 -15.65 26.89 -8.41
C VAL A 106 -14.70 27.70 -7.53
N GLY A 107 -14.57 28.97 -7.82
CA GLY A 107 -13.69 29.82 -7.05
C GLY A 107 -13.55 31.21 -7.62
N THR A 108 -12.40 31.83 -7.34
CA THR A 108 -12.03 33.13 -7.86
C THR A 108 -10.63 33.15 -8.42
N TYR A 109 -10.50 33.75 -9.61
CA TYR A 109 -9.21 34.01 -10.23
C TYR A 109 -8.71 35.39 -9.81
N CYS A 110 -7.48 35.46 -9.31
CA CYS A 110 -6.83 36.70 -8.95
C CYS A 110 -5.98 37.24 -10.09
N THR A 111 -6.31 38.45 -10.56
CA THR A 111 -5.60 39.08 -11.69
C THR A 111 -4.22 39.64 -11.31
N LYS A 112 -3.93 39.78 -10.01
CA LYS A 112 -2.62 40.27 -9.52
C LYS A 112 -1.51 39.23 -9.62
N ASP A 113 -1.83 37.97 -9.34
CA ASP A 113 -0.84 36.89 -9.26
C ASP A 113 -1.10 35.73 -10.23
N ASN A 114 -2.12 35.87 -11.09
CA ASN A 114 -2.51 34.89 -12.10
C ASN A 114 -2.85 33.50 -11.54
N THR A 115 -3.37 33.43 -10.31
CA THR A 115 -3.73 32.20 -9.61
C THR A 115 -5.25 32.08 -9.41
N ALA A 116 -5.79 30.89 -9.67
CA ALA A 116 -7.16 30.55 -9.32
C ALA A 116 -7.22 29.93 -7.92
N TYR A 117 -8.07 30.46 -7.05
CA TYR A 117 -8.32 29.95 -5.71
C TYR A 117 -9.65 29.24 -5.71
N ILE A 118 -9.62 27.91 -5.66
CA ILE A 118 -10.76 27.06 -5.99
C ILE A 118 -11.14 26.12 -4.85
N THR A 119 -12.36 25.62 -4.92
CA THR A 119 -12.90 24.56 -4.09
C THR A 119 -13.69 23.59 -4.95
N VAL A 120 -13.76 22.33 -4.54
CA VAL A 120 -14.54 21.31 -5.24
C VAL A 120 -16.02 21.46 -4.90
N GLU A 121 -16.85 21.61 -5.92
CA GLU A 121 -18.31 21.63 -5.78
C GLU A 121 -18.92 20.26 -6.11
N VAL A 122 -18.38 19.59 -7.14
CA VAL A 122 -18.91 18.32 -7.64
C VAL A 122 -17.79 17.32 -7.87
N LEU A 123 -18.02 16.08 -7.47
CA LEU A 123 -17.15 14.95 -7.75
C LEU A 123 -17.89 13.87 -8.53
N GLY A 124 -17.19 13.20 -9.44
CA GLY A 124 -17.70 12.07 -10.17
C GLY A 124 -16.60 11.23 -10.78
N THR A 125 -16.99 10.30 -11.64
CA THR A 125 -16.08 9.47 -12.43
C THR A 125 -16.63 9.32 -13.83
N TYR A 126 -15.73 9.20 -14.81
CA TYR A 126 -16.12 9.02 -16.21
C TYR A 126 -15.13 8.11 -16.94
N ASP A 127 -15.63 7.27 -17.85
CA ASP A 127 -14.83 6.35 -18.65
C ASP A 127 -14.10 7.10 -19.78
N ILE A 128 -13.08 7.87 -19.39
CA ILE A 128 -12.21 8.63 -20.28
C ILE A 128 -10.78 8.57 -19.76
N ASN A 129 -9.80 8.41 -20.65
CA ASN A 129 -8.38 8.52 -20.32
C ASN A 129 -7.53 8.83 -21.57
N GLY A 130 -6.25 9.13 -21.38
CA GLY A 130 -5.28 9.32 -22.46
C GLY A 130 -5.59 10.52 -23.36
N ALA A 131 -5.40 10.35 -24.68
CA ALA A 131 -5.57 11.45 -25.64
C ALA A 131 -6.99 12.03 -25.70
N HIS A 132 -8.00 11.24 -25.31
CA HIS A 132 -9.39 11.71 -25.27
C HIS A 132 -9.60 12.83 -24.25
N LEU A 133 -8.81 12.88 -23.19
CA LEU A 133 -8.87 13.94 -22.17
C LEU A 133 -8.60 15.33 -22.77
N ALA A 134 -7.58 15.44 -23.63
CA ALA A 134 -7.22 16.68 -24.31
C ALA A 134 -8.20 17.08 -25.44
N ALA A 135 -9.08 16.15 -25.83
CA ALA A 135 -10.11 16.35 -26.85
C ALA A 135 -11.50 16.58 -26.26
N ASP A 136 -11.67 16.40 -24.95
CA ASP A 136 -12.97 16.56 -24.31
C ASP A 136 -13.39 18.03 -24.28
N THR A 137 -14.62 18.29 -24.71
CA THR A 137 -15.23 19.63 -24.76
C THR A 137 -16.30 19.83 -23.68
N GLY A 138 -16.42 18.91 -22.73
CA GLY A 138 -17.42 18.97 -21.67
C GLY A 138 -18.80 18.47 -22.12
N SER A 139 -19.70 18.28 -21.16
CA SER A 139 -21.09 17.93 -21.44
C SER A 139 -22.01 18.33 -20.29
N THR A 140 -23.24 18.73 -20.63
CA THR A 140 -24.33 18.90 -19.66
C THR A 140 -25.00 17.58 -19.29
N ASN A 141 -24.79 16.52 -20.07
CA ASN A 141 -25.31 15.19 -19.77
C ASN A 141 -24.61 14.58 -18.56
N THR A 142 -25.30 13.66 -17.89
CA THR A 142 -24.74 12.89 -16.78
C THR A 142 -23.56 12.05 -17.27
N ARG A 143 -22.40 12.22 -16.62
CA ARG A 143 -21.18 11.43 -16.87
C ARG A 143 -21.02 10.40 -15.76
N ILE A 144 -20.80 9.14 -16.15
CA ILE A 144 -20.69 7.99 -15.25
C ILE A 144 -19.55 7.11 -15.74
N SER A 145 -18.79 6.53 -14.82
CA SER A 145 -17.84 5.46 -15.13
C SER A 145 -18.43 4.11 -14.73
N TYR A 146 -18.72 3.28 -15.73
CA TYR A 146 -19.11 1.88 -15.49
C TYR A 146 -17.91 1.08 -14.98
N TRP A 147 -16.70 1.40 -15.44
CA TRP A 147 -15.49 0.74 -14.97
C TRP A 147 -15.28 0.95 -13.46
N TYR A 148 -15.37 2.20 -12.99
CA TYR A 148 -15.25 2.53 -11.58
C TYR A 148 -16.30 1.81 -10.75
N ILE A 149 -17.55 1.77 -11.21
CA ILE A 149 -18.64 1.04 -10.53
C ILE A 149 -18.31 -0.45 -10.44
N ILE A 150 -17.92 -1.09 -11.55
CA ILE A 150 -17.64 -2.53 -11.58
C ILE A 150 -16.45 -2.88 -10.68
N VAL A 151 -15.33 -2.18 -10.83
CA VAL A 151 -14.12 -2.42 -10.02
C VAL A 151 -14.38 -2.11 -8.55
N GLY A 152 -15.09 -1.02 -8.27
CA GLY A 152 -15.50 -0.65 -6.91
C GLY A 152 -16.39 -1.71 -6.26
N VAL A 153 -17.38 -2.23 -6.97
CA VAL A 153 -18.25 -3.31 -6.49
C VAL A 153 -17.43 -4.59 -6.25
N ILE A 154 -16.55 -4.98 -7.17
CA ILE A 154 -15.66 -6.13 -7.00
C ILE A 154 -14.82 -5.96 -5.72
N TRP A 155 -14.24 -4.78 -5.52
CA TRP A 155 -13.41 -4.51 -4.35
C TRP A 155 -14.20 -4.52 -3.04
N LEU A 156 -15.40 -3.94 -3.03
CA LEU A 156 -16.31 -3.97 -1.89
C LEU A 156 -16.73 -5.39 -1.54
N VAL A 157 -17.18 -6.17 -2.53
CA VAL A 157 -17.54 -7.59 -2.34
C VAL A 157 -16.34 -8.36 -1.77
N TYR A 158 -15.15 -8.15 -2.32
CA TYR A 158 -13.92 -8.78 -1.85
C TYR A 158 -13.61 -8.45 -0.37
N ARG A 159 -13.75 -7.18 0.03
CA ARG A 159 -13.55 -6.73 1.42
C ARG A 159 -14.60 -7.32 2.36
N VAL A 160 -15.87 -7.34 1.95
CA VAL A 160 -16.96 -7.96 2.71
C VAL A 160 -16.69 -9.45 2.93
N LEU A 161 -16.25 -10.17 1.90
CA LEU A 161 -15.90 -11.58 2.01
C LEU A 161 -14.70 -11.81 2.94
N THR A 162 -13.69 -10.93 2.90
CA THR A 162 -12.53 -10.99 3.79
C THR A 162 -12.93 -10.76 5.25
N ILE A 163 -13.77 -9.76 5.52
CA ILE A 163 -14.30 -9.47 6.86
C ILE A 163 -15.15 -10.64 7.36
N ARG A 164 -16.07 -11.16 6.54
CA ARG A 164 -16.90 -12.32 6.90
C ARG A 164 -16.04 -13.53 7.24
N ARG A 165 -15.03 -13.82 6.40
CA ARG A 165 -14.10 -14.93 6.63
C ARG A 165 -13.34 -14.74 7.95
N GLY A 166 -12.79 -13.55 8.18
CA GLY A 166 -12.08 -13.20 9.42
C GLY A 166 -12.97 -13.34 10.66
N PHE A 167 -14.22 -12.85 10.59
CA PHE A 167 -15.20 -12.98 11.67
C PHE A 167 -15.51 -14.44 12.02
N VAL A 168 -15.77 -15.28 11.02
CA VAL A 168 -16.04 -16.71 11.23
C VAL A 168 -14.82 -17.41 11.83
N PHE A 169 -13.62 -17.05 11.38
CA PHE A 169 -12.36 -17.59 11.89
C PHE A 169 -12.11 -17.21 13.35
N CYS A 170 -12.30 -15.93 13.70
CA CYS A 170 -12.23 -15.43 15.07
C CYS A 170 -13.26 -16.11 15.98
N LYS A 171 -14.50 -16.27 15.51
CA LYS A 171 -15.55 -16.95 16.28
C LYS A 171 -15.16 -18.40 16.59
N ARG A 172 -14.67 -19.17 15.60
CA ARG A 172 -14.27 -20.57 15.81
C ARG A 172 -13.05 -20.69 16.71
N TYR A 173 -12.10 -19.78 16.56
CA TYR A 173 -10.93 -19.75 17.42
C TYR A 173 -11.33 -19.46 18.88
N GLY A 174 -12.22 -18.50 19.11
CA GLY A 174 -12.81 -18.23 20.43
C GLY A 174 -13.54 -19.44 21.01
N GLN A 175 -14.37 -20.12 20.22
CA GLN A 175 -15.04 -21.36 20.67
C GLN A 175 -14.04 -22.43 21.10
N ARG A 176 -12.93 -22.59 20.38
CA ARG A 176 -11.87 -23.55 20.74
C ARG A 176 -11.09 -23.11 21.99
N CYS A 177 -10.91 -21.81 22.20
CA CYS A 177 -10.39 -21.29 23.46
C CYS A 177 -11.33 -21.64 24.62
N ASP A 178 -12.64 -21.48 24.45
CA ASP A 178 -13.64 -21.86 25.48
C ASP A 178 -13.62 -23.38 25.75
N GLU A 179 -13.56 -24.22 24.71
CA GLU A 179 -13.50 -25.69 24.83
C GLU A 179 -12.24 -26.19 25.55
N LEU A 180 -11.13 -25.47 25.42
CA LEU A 180 -9.84 -25.82 26.02
C LEU A 180 -9.53 -25.03 27.29
N GLU A 181 -10.52 -24.28 27.81
CA GLU A 181 -10.41 -23.44 29.01
C GLU A 181 -9.23 -22.44 28.97
N GLU A 182 -9.00 -21.87 27.79
CA GLU A 182 -7.87 -20.98 27.51
C GLU A 182 -8.31 -19.53 27.33
N THR A 183 -7.56 -18.59 27.91
CA THR A 183 -7.85 -17.16 27.84
C THR A 183 -6.78 -16.42 27.07
N LEU A 184 -7.19 -15.45 26.25
CA LEU A 184 -6.30 -14.59 25.49
C LEU A 184 -6.34 -13.17 26.01
N ASP A 185 -5.18 -12.52 26.08
CA ASP A 185 -5.11 -11.10 26.38
C ASP A 185 -5.51 -10.23 25.17
N HIS A 186 -5.70 -8.93 25.39
CA HIS A 186 -6.14 -8.01 24.34
C HIS A 186 -5.15 -7.91 23.16
N GLN A 187 -3.84 -7.98 23.42
CA GLN A 187 -2.80 -7.89 22.40
C GLN A 187 -2.78 -9.17 21.54
N GLN A 188 -2.98 -10.32 22.16
CA GLN A 188 -3.06 -11.62 21.49
C GLN A 188 -4.31 -11.69 20.60
N VAL A 189 -5.46 -11.23 21.10
CA VAL A 189 -6.70 -11.15 20.32
C VAL A 189 -6.51 -10.23 19.11
N MET A 190 -5.91 -9.06 19.30
CA MET A 190 -5.67 -8.11 18.20
C MET A 190 -4.77 -8.70 17.11
N LEU A 191 -3.69 -9.40 17.50
CA LEU A 191 -2.80 -10.08 16.55
C LEU A 191 -3.57 -11.12 15.72
N PHE A 192 -4.35 -11.97 16.38
CA PHE A 192 -5.13 -13.00 15.71
C PHE A 192 -6.16 -12.40 14.73
N VAL A 193 -6.85 -11.34 15.14
CA VAL A 193 -7.80 -10.62 14.28
C VAL A 193 -7.10 -10.07 13.04
N GLN A 194 -5.95 -9.42 13.20
CA GLN A 194 -5.18 -8.86 12.08
C GLN A 194 -4.72 -9.94 11.09
N GLU A 195 -4.21 -11.07 11.58
CA GLU A 195 -3.83 -12.21 10.72
C GLU A 195 -5.05 -12.80 9.99
N SER A 196 -6.22 -12.87 10.64
CA SER A 196 -7.46 -13.37 10.02
C SER A 196 -8.01 -12.47 8.90
N LEU A 197 -7.76 -11.15 9.01
CA LEU A 197 -8.17 -10.11 8.06
C LEU A 197 -7.15 -9.89 6.93
N ARG A 198 -6.12 -10.75 6.84
CA ARG A 198 -5.18 -10.77 5.73
C ARG A 198 -5.90 -10.73 4.39
N LEU A 199 -5.42 -9.89 3.46
CA LEU A 199 -6.02 -9.80 2.14
C LEU A 199 -5.84 -11.09 1.33
N THR A 200 -4.67 -11.70 1.32
CA THR A 200 -4.36 -12.90 0.50
C THR A 200 -4.63 -14.21 1.25
N ALA A 201 -5.06 -15.25 0.54
CA ALA A 201 -5.13 -16.59 1.12
C ALA A 201 -3.72 -17.19 1.35
N HIS A 202 -3.63 -18.17 2.25
CA HIS A 202 -2.44 -19.02 2.35
C HIS A 202 -2.27 -19.82 1.06
N GLY A 203 -1.07 -19.76 0.48
CA GLY A 203 -0.76 -20.41 -0.79
C GLY A 203 -1.18 -19.64 -2.04
N ALA A 204 -1.60 -18.37 -1.92
CA ALA A 204 -1.90 -17.53 -3.08
C ALA A 204 -0.72 -17.52 -4.08
N THR A 205 -1.05 -17.62 -5.37
CA THR A 205 -0.11 -17.54 -6.49
C THR A 205 0.41 -16.10 -6.68
N LYS A 206 1.45 -15.93 -7.50
CA LYS A 206 1.98 -14.58 -7.82
C LYS A 206 0.92 -13.73 -8.54
N SER A 207 0.17 -14.34 -9.45
CA SER A 207 -0.86 -13.66 -10.25
C SER A 207 -2.03 -13.18 -9.38
N GLU A 208 -2.51 -14.02 -8.46
CA GLU A 208 -3.58 -13.62 -7.53
C GLU A 208 -3.12 -12.49 -6.60
N ARG A 209 -1.88 -12.54 -6.09
CA ARG A 209 -1.32 -11.44 -5.30
C ARG A 209 -1.22 -10.15 -6.11
N ALA A 210 -0.82 -10.23 -7.38
CA ALA A 210 -0.77 -9.09 -8.28
C ALA A 210 -2.17 -8.48 -8.53
N ALA A 211 -3.21 -9.31 -8.65
CA ALA A 211 -4.58 -8.83 -8.77
C ALA A 211 -5.06 -8.06 -7.52
N VAL A 212 -4.77 -8.59 -6.32
CA VAL A 212 -5.07 -7.88 -5.05
C VAL A 212 -4.25 -6.60 -4.93
N LEU A 213 -2.99 -6.61 -5.37
CA LEU A 213 -2.13 -5.43 -5.38
C LEU A 213 -2.71 -4.34 -6.29
N TYR A 214 -3.21 -4.70 -7.47
CA TYR A 214 -3.88 -3.76 -8.37
C TYR A 214 -5.09 -3.09 -7.71
N LEU A 215 -5.99 -3.87 -7.10
CA LEU A 215 -7.15 -3.31 -6.38
C LEU A 215 -6.73 -2.41 -5.20
N MET A 216 -5.59 -2.72 -4.57
CA MET A 216 -5.03 -1.90 -3.50
C MET A 216 -4.46 -0.57 -4.01
N VAL A 217 -3.80 -0.57 -5.18
CA VAL A 217 -3.32 0.65 -5.84
C VAL A 217 -4.49 1.55 -6.22
N GLU A 218 -5.56 1.00 -6.80
CA GLU A 218 -6.79 1.77 -7.09
C GLU A 218 -7.38 2.41 -5.81
N GLY A 219 -7.39 1.67 -4.70
CA GLY A 219 -7.81 2.20 -3.39
C GLY A 219 -6.92 3.35 -2.89
N VAL A 220 -5.59 3.20 -2.96
CA VAL A 220 -4.63 4.26 -2.58
C VAL A 220 -4.80 5.51 -3.45
N MET A 221 -5.01 5.34 -4.76
CA MET A 221 -5.25 6.46 -5.67
C MET A 221 -6.58 7.17 -5.35
N THR A 222 -7.62 6.42 -4.98
CA THR A 222 -8.90 6.97 -4.53
C THR A 222 -8.73 7.81 -3.26
N ASP A 223 -8.00 7.29 -2.26
CA ASP A 223 -7.74 8.02 -1.01
C ASP A 223 -6.96 9.32 -1.29
N LEU A 224 -5.90 9.26 -2.11
CA LEU A 224 -5.11 10.43 -2.51
C LEU A 224 -5.96 11.50 -3.20
N PHE A 225 -6.85 11.08 -4.10
CA PHE A 225 -7.77 11.96 -4.79
C PHE A 225 -8.74 12.64 -3.80
N LEU A 226 -9.41 11.85 -2.95
CA LEU A 226 -10.38 12.36 -1.98
C LEU A 226 -9.77 13.30 -0.93
N ILE A 227 -8.48 13.16 -0.65
CA ILE A 227 -7.72 14.06 0.22
C ILE A 227 -7.62 15.47 -0.38
N ILE A 228 -7.39 15.57 -1.68
CA ILE A 228 -7.21 16.86 -2.37
C ILE A 228 -8.58 17.48 -2.67
N ALA A 229 -9.58 16.64 -2.91
CA ALA A 229 -10.92 17.09 -3.26
C ALA A 229 -11.78 17.53 -2.05
N ASN A 230 -11.34 17.27 -0.81
CA ASN A 230 -12.09 17.66 0.38
C ASN A 230 -11.23 18.57 1.27
N ASP A 231 -11.89 19.44 2.01
CA ASP A 231 -11.29 20.26 3.07
C ASP A 231 -11.90 19.92 4.44
N GLY A 232 -11.18 20.24 5.53
CA GLY A 232 -11.73 20.19 6.89
C GLY A 232 -11.50 18.89 7.66
N TRP A 233 -12.46 18.45 8.49
CA TRP A 233 -12.26 17.31 9.41
C TRP A 233 -12.30 15.96 8.69
N LEU A 234 -13.10 15.83 7.64
CA LEU A 234 -13.26 14.59 6.88
C LEU A 234 -11.96 14.14 6.20
N THR A 235 -11.06 15.07 5.86
CA THR A 235 -9.74 14.74 5.29
C THR A 235 -8.87 13.95 6.26
N ARG A 236 -9.00 14.17 7.58
CA ARG A 236 -8.24 13.42 8.58
C ARG A 236 -8.59 11.93 8.59
N ILE A 237 -9.85 11.60 8.36
CA ILE A 237 -10.30 10.22 8.21
C ILE A 237 -9.68 9.61 6.95
N GLN A 238 -9.61 10.37 5.85
CA GLN A 238 -8.96 9.93 4.62
C GLN A 238 -7.47 9.70 4.79
N TYR A 239 -6.76 10.52 5.58
CA TYR A 239 -5.35 10.26 5.89
C TYR A 239 -5.13 8.94 6.64
N ALA A 240 -6.04 8.62 7.58
CA ALA A 240 -5.99 7.34 8.28
C ALA A 240 -6.26 6.16 7.32
N SER A 241 -7.24 6.29 6.41
CA SER A 241 -7.52 5.33 5.34
C SER A 241 -6.30 5.09 4.47
N LEU A 242 -5.69 6.17 3.97
CA LEU A 242 -4.49 6.14 3.13
C LEU A 242 -3.33 5.44 3.83
N GLY A 243 -3.06 5.78 5.09
CA GLY A 243 -2.02 5.13 5.89
C GLY A 243 -2.25 3.63 6.02
N TYR A 244 -3.48 3.21 6.32
CA TYR A 244 -3.85 1.80 6.43
C TYR A 244 -3.69 1.04 5.10
N ASN A 245 -4.20 1.61 4.01
CA ASN A 245 -4.05 1.02 2.67
C ASN A 245 -2.58 0.98 2.24
N LEU A 246 -1.76 1.96 2.60
CA LEU A 246 -0.34 1.93 2.26
C LEU A 246 0.45 0.92 3.11
N SER A 247 0.10 0.75 4.40
CA SER A 247 0.66 -0.31 5.23
C SER A 247 0.35 -1.69 4.66
N GLY A 248 -0.88 -1.92 4.22
CA GLY A 248 -1.26 -3.19 3.61
C GLY A 248 -0.56 -3.41 2.25
N PHE A 249 -0.32 -2.33 1.49
CA PHE A 249 0.46 -2.36 0.25
C PHE A 249 1.90 -2.79 0.54
N MET A 250 2.57 -2.16 1.52
CA MET A 250 3.93 -2.53 1.95
C MET A 250 4.00 -4.01 2.36
N LEU A 251 3.01 -4.48 3.11
CA LEU A 251 2.95 -5.86 3.59
C LEU A 251 2.76 -6.86 2.45
N LEU A 252 1.87 -6.57 1.49
CA LEU A 252 1.64 -7.41 0.32
C LEU A 252 2.89 -7.44 -0.61
N MET A 253 3.54 -6.29 -0.80
CA MET A 253 4.80 -6.21 -1.54
C MET A 253 5.90 -7.04 -0.87
N PHE A 254 6.04 -6.94 0.45
CA PHE A 254 7.01 -7.75 1.19
C PHE A 254 6.69 -9.24 1.09
N GLU A 255 5.42 -9.64 1.20
CA GLU A 255 4.97 -11.03 1.05
C GLU A 255 5.30 -11.59 -0.34
N MET A 256 5.07 -10.82 -1.41
CA MET A 256 5.43 -11.19 -2.78
C MET A 256 6.95 -11.37 -2.92
N PHE A 257 7.73 -10.47 -2.33
CA PHE A 257 9.19 -10.52 -2.34
C PHE A 257 9.74 -11.68 -1.51
N GLU A 258 9.21 -11.92 -0.31
CA GLU A 258 9.55 -13.04 0.56
C GLU A 258 9.32 -14.39 -0.15
N ASN A 259 8.25 -14.50 -0.93
CA ASN A 259 7.93 -15.69 -1.72
C ASN A 259 8.89 -15.95 -2.90
N THR A 260 9.76 -15.00 -3.27
CA THR A 260 10.80 -15.23 -4.30
C THR A 260 12.00 -16.03 -3.77
N LYS A 261 12.15 -16.15 -2.43
CA LYS A 261 13.30 -16.78 -1.75
C LYS A 261 14.66 -16.15 -2.08
N LEU A 262 14.70 -14.93 -2.62
CA LEU A 262 15.93 -14.20 -2.93
C LEU A 262 16.59 -13.56 -1.69
N LEU A 263 15.82 -13.36 -0.62
CA LEU A 263 16.31 -12.79 0.65
C LEU A 263 17.00 -13.86 1.50
N LYS A 264 18.22 -13.58 1.96
CA LYS A 264 18.85 -14.36 3.03
C LYS A 264 18.01 -14.27 4.30
N GLU A 265 17.88 -15.38 5.02
CA GLU A 265 17.04 -15.51 6.23
C GLU A 265 17.29 -14.39 7.26
N LYS A 266 18.56 -14.08 7.53
CA LYS A 266 18.95 -13.00 8.45
C LYS A 266 18.32 -11.65 8.08
N TRP A 267 18.30 -11.31 6.79
CA TRP A 267 17.71 -10.06 6.30
C TRP A 267 16.19 -10.14 6.23
N ARG A 268 15.63 -11.29 5.84
CA ARG A 268 14.18 -11.55 5.88
C ARG A 268 13.62 -11.27 7.28
N LEU A 269 14.22 -11.88 8.31
CA LEU A 269 13.82 -11.72 9.70
C LEU A 269 14.01 -10.29 10.19
N ARG A 270 15.14 -9.65 9.85
CA ARG A 270 15.41 -8.27 10.24
C ARG A 270 14.38 -7.30 9.70
N ILE A 271 14.04 -7.40 8.41
CA ILE A 271 13.01 -6.56 7.80
C ILE A 271 11.65 -6.84 8.46
N LYS A 272 11.28 -8.13 8.58
CA LYS A 272 10.00 -8.55 9.13
C LYS A 272 9.79 -8.08 10.57
N ARG A 273 10.74 -8.34 11.48
CA ARG A 273 10.67 -7.95 12.89
C ARG A 273 10.74 -6.44 13.10
N THR A 274 11.41 -5.69 12.21
CA THR A 274 11.55 -4.24 12.37
C THR A 274 10.35 -3.48 11.80
N LEU A 275 9.85 -3.86 10.62
CA LEU A 275 8.79 -3.11 9.91
C LEU A 275 7.38 -3.72 10.05
N PHE A 276 7.30 -5.02 10.28
CA PHE A 276 6.05 -5.79 10.32
C PHE A 276 5.93 -6.51 11.68
N ASN A 277 5.96 -5.72 12.75
CA ASN A 277 5.68 -6.19 14.10
C ASN A 277 4.39 -5.55 14.65
N ASN A 278 3.68 -6.30 15.49
CA ASN A 278 2.40 -5.89 16.04
C ASN A 278 2.52 -4.65 16.95
N GLU A 279 3.61 -4.54 17.72
CA GLU A 279 3.80 -3.44 18.69
C GLU A 279 3.86 -2.06 18.05
N THR A 280 4.34 -1.97 16.80
CA THR A 280 4.44 -0.71 16.04
C THR A 280 3.42 -0.61 14.92
N THR A 281 2.59 -1.64 14.73
CA THR A 281 1.50 -1.62 13.76
C THR A 281 0.50 -0.52 14.15
N LEU A 282 0.02 0.25 13.16
CA LEU A 282 -0.83 1.46 13.31
C LEU A 282 -0.13 2.74 13.80
N LEU A 283 1.04 2.64 14.45
CA LEU A 283 1.73 3.83 14.96
C LEU A 283 2.29 4.70 13.83
N GLY A 284 2.88 4.09 12.81
CA GLY A 284 3.37 4.80 11.63
C GLY A 284 2.23 5.46 10.85
N GLU A 285 1.09 4.77 10.76
CA GLU A 285 -0.12 5.25 10.07
C GLU A 285 -0.72 6.45 10.79
N PHE A 286 -0.78 6.39 12.13
CA PHE A 286 -1.26 7.50 12.95
C PHE A 286 -0.38 8.75 12.82
N VAL A 287 0.94 8.60 12.91
CA VAL A 287 1.88 9.73 12.74
C VAL A 287 1.78 10.32 11.34
N THR A 288 1.70 9.48 10.31
CA THR A 288 1.43 9.93 8.94
C THR A 288 0.18 10.79 8.87
N ALA A 289 -0.94 10.33 9.45
CA ALA A 289 -2.19 11.09 9.40
C ALA A 289 -2.11 12.48 10.04
N LEU A 290 -1.22 12.66 11.02
CA LEU A 290 -1.00 13.96 11.68
C LEU A 290 -0.07 14.89 10.88
N VAL A 291 0.91 14.34 10.17
CA VAL A 291 1.96 15.13 9.50
C VAL A 291 1.64 15.37 8.02
N PHE A 292 0.77 14.56 7.41
CA PHE A 292 0.60 14.53 5.96
C PHE A 292 0.17 15.88 5.36
N GLN A 293 -0.76 16.61 5.98
CA GLN A 293 -1.16 17.94 5.48
C GLN A 293 0.02 18.92 5.44
N ARG A 294 0.90 18.90 6.44
CA ARG A 294 2.10 19.78 6.46
C ARG A 294 3.05 19.43 5.33
N PHE A 295 3.18 18.14 5.02
CA PHE A 295 3.96 17.69 3.87
C PHE A 295 3.34 18.17 2.55
N LEU A 296 2.03 18.00 2.37
CA LEU A 296 1.33 18.44 1.17
C LEU A 296 1.50 19.95 0.95
N SER A 297 1.31 20.76 1.98
CA SER A 297 1.58 22.21 1.90
C SER A 297 3.05 22.53 1.62
N GLY A 298 3.98 21.64 1.99
CA GLY A 298 5.41 21.75 1.66
C GLY A 298 5.68 21.68 0.15
N PHE A 299 4.84 21.01 -0.65
CA PHE A 299 4.97 21.02 -2.12
C PHE A 299 4.86 22.42 -2.70
N ASN A 300 4.17 23.34 -2.02
CA ASN A 300 4.02 24.74 -2.44
C ASN A 300 5.37 25.47 -2.52
N GLY A 301 6.43 24.96 -1.91
CA GLY A 301 7.80 25.50 -2.00
C GLY A 301 8.73 24.72 -2.92
N SER A 302 8.27 23.64 -3.56
CA SER A 302 9.12 22.71 -4.30
C SER A 302 9.39 23.14 -5.75
N GLU A 303 10.46 22.60 -6.36
CA GLU A 303 10.76 22.81 -7.78
C GLU A 303 9.79 22.09 -8.74
N LEU A 304 8.79 21.34 -8.23
CA LEU A 304 7.72 20.78 -9.08
C LEU A 304 6.94 21.88 -9.82
N LYS A 305 7.00 23.13 -9.35
CA LYS A 305 6.49 24.30 -10.09
C LYS A 305 7.12 24.49 -11.47
N ARG A 306 8.33 23.98 -11.70
CA ARG A 306 9.03 24.10 -12.98
C ARG A 306 8.97 22.82 -13.83
N SER A 307 8.08 21.88 -13.49
CA SER A 307 8.05 20.56 -14.11
C SER A 307 7.49 20.51 -15.54
N LYS A 308 7.02 21.64 -16.09
CA LYS A 308 6.42 21.74 -17.44
C LYS A 308 7.32 21.14 -18.52
N GLY A 309 8.57 21.61 -18.61
CA GLY A 309 9.48 21.19 -19.67
C GLY A 309 9.73 19.67 -19.65
N THR A 310 9.84 19.11 -18.45
CA THR A 310 10.01 17.67 -18.23
C THR A 310 8.75 16.89 -18.61
N ALA A 311 7.57 17.36 -18.21
CA ALA A 311 6.31 16.71 -18.54
C ALA A 311 6.04 16.67 -20.04
N ILE A 312 6.37 17.74 -20.77
CA ILE A 312 6.28 17.77 -22.25
C ILE A 312 7.31 16.82 -22.88
N ALA A 313 8.53 16.78 -22.35
CA ALA A 313 9.60 15.95 -22.91
C ALA A 313 9.35 14.43 -22.73
N VAL A 314 8.68 14.02 -21.64
CA VAL A 314 8.52 12.60 -21.26
C VAL A 314 7.09 12.09 -21.40
N SER A 315 6.10 12.98 -21.47
CA SER A 315 4.64 12.80 -21.36
C SER A 315 4.05 13.13 -19.98
N TYR A 316 2.87 13.75 -20.00
CA TYR A 316 2.10 14.07 -18.80
C TYR A 316 1.74 12.82 -18.00
N TYR A 317 1.45 11.69 -18.66
CA TYR A 317 1.09 10.43 -18.00
C TYR A 317 2.25 9.87 -17.15
N LEU A 318 3.44 9.73 -17.76
CA LEU A 318 4.61 9.20 -17.05
C LEU A 318 5.07 10.18 -15.96
N TRP A 319 5.02 11.49 -16.22
CA TRP A 319 5.38 12.48 -15.21
C TRP A 319 4.41 12.50 -14.02
N SER A 320 3.11 12.28 -14.25
CA SER A 320 2.12 12.09 -13.19
C SER A 320 2.42 10.88 -12.31
N LEU A 321 2.79 9.75 -12.91
CA LEU A 321 3.21 8.56 -12.16
C LEU A 321 4.42 8.84 -11.27
N VAL A 322 5.41 9.61 -11.77
CA VAL A 322 6.58 10.03 -10.97
C VAL A 322 6.14 10.92 -9.80
N CYS A 323 5.28 11.91 -10.03
CA CYS A 323 4.80 12.81 -8.98
C CYS A 323 4.00 12.08 -7.90
N HIS A 324 3.07 11.19 -8.26
CA HIS A 324 2.40 10.32 -7.29
C HIS A 324 3.39 9.39 -6.58
N GLY A 325 4.37 8.86 -7.31
CA GLY A 325 5.44 8.05 -6.74
C GLY A 325 6.22 8.77 -5.64
N ILE A 326 6.52 10.06 -5.81
CA ILE A 326 7.16 10.89 -4.79
C ILE A 326 6.30 10.97 -3.54
N VAL A 327 4.99 11.23 -3.69
CA VAL A 327 4.04 11.29 -2.56
C VAL A 327 3.99 9.95 -1.83
N VAL A 328 3.81 8.85 -2.56
CA VAL A 328 3.73 7.50 -2.00
C VAL A 328 5.03 7.12 -1.27
N ILE A 329 6.19 7.35 -1.90
CA ILE A 329 7.50 7.07 -1.29
C ILE A 329 7.67 7.86 0.00
N PHE A 330 7.32 9.14 0.00
CA PHE A 330 7.43 9.97 1.21
C PHE A 330 6.58 9.42 2.36
N ILE A 331 5.32 9.04 2.08
CA ILE A 331 4.45 8.45 3.11
C ILE A 331 5.03 7.12 3.61
N VAL A 332 5.45 6.24 2.70
CA VAL A 332 6.11 4.96 3.05
C VAL A 332 7.34 5.23 3.93
N SER A 333 8.14 6.25 3.60
CA SER A 333 9.31 6.62 4.38
C SER A 333 8.95 7.08 5.80
N ILE A 334 7.88 7.85 5.99
CA ILE A 334 7.40 8.21 7.33
C ILE A 334 6.99 6.96 8.10
N ILE A 335 6.10 6.14 7.52
CA ILE A 335 5.60 4.91 8.16
C ILE A 335 6.77 4.02 8.57
N ALA A 336 7.69 3.75 7.64
CA ALA A 336 8.85 2.92 7.88
C ALA A 336 9.78 3.52 8.95
N SER A 337 10.06 4.82 8.90
CA SER A 337 10.95 5.48 9.88
C SER A 337 10.37 5.44 11.29
N VAL A 338 9.08 5.73 11.45
CA VAL A 338 8.38 5.68 12.74
C VAL A 338 8.40 4.25 13.29
N ARG A 339 8.04 3.26 12.46
CA ARG A 339 8.04 1.85 12.87
C ARG A 339 9.43 1.36 13.26
N VAL A 340 10.47 1.68 12.47
CA VAL A 340 11.86 1.32 12.79
C VAL A 340 12.30 1.94 14.10
N ALA A 341 12.12 3.26 14.28
CA ALA A 341 12.55 3.96 15.49
C ALA A 341 11.89 3.40 16.75
N TRP A 342 10.58 3.13 16.68
CA TRP A 342 9.85 2.55 17.81
C TRP A 342 10.17 1.08 18.05
N ALA A 343 10.36 0.28 17.00
CA ALA A 343 10.77 -1.11 17.15
C ALA A 343 12.15 -1.20 17.81
N LEU A 344 13.11 -0.38 17.38
CA LEU A 344 14.45 -0.32 17.99
C LEU A 344 14.39 0.14 19.44
N THR A 345 13.63 1.19 19.74
CA THR A 345 13.43 1.69 21.12
C THR A 345 12.80 0.61 22.00
N TYR A 346 11.74 -0.03 21.52
CA TYR A 346 11.06 -1.11 22.23
C TYR A 346 11.99 -2.29 22.51
N MET A 347 12.75 -2.72 21.51
CA MET A 347 13.74 -3.79 21.62
C MET A 347 14.83 -3.46 22.65
N TRP A 348 15.34 -2.23 22.61
CA TRP A 348 16.33 -1.76 23.57
C TRP A 348 15.77 -1.71 25.00
N CYS A 349 14.56 -1.18 25.17
CA CYS A 349 13.92 -1.06 26.48
C CYS A 349 13.56 -2.43 27.10
N LYS A 350 12.98 -3.35 26.31
CA LYS A 350 12.49 -4.64 26.80
C LYS A 350 13.59 -5.70 26.90
N HIS A 351 14.38 -5.86 25.84
CA HIS A 351 15.31 -6.99 25.70
C HIS A 351 16.77 -6.58 25.91
N ARG A 352 17.07 -5.28 26.01
CA ARG A 352 18.44 -4.73 26.16
C ARG A 352 19.40 -5.19 25.05
N SER A 353 18.86 -5.61 23.92
CA SER A 353 19.63 -6.16 22.80
C SER A 353 18.87 -5.99 21.50
N LEU A 354 19.59 -5.65 20.44
CA LEU A 354 19.07 -5.60 19.06
C LEU A 354 19.32 -6.91 18.29
N ALA A 355 20.00 -7.90 18.91
CA ALA A 355 20.30 -9.18 18.28
C ALA A 355 19.01 -9.92 17.85
N LEU A 356 17.94 -9.76 18.63
CA LEU A 356 16.62 -10.34 18.33
C LEU A 356 16.11 -10.00 16.93
N LEU A 357 16.51 -8.88 16.34
CA LEU A 357 16.06 -8.55 14.99
C LEU A 357 16.62 -9.51 13.94
N SER A 358 17.76 -10.15 14.20
CA SER A 358 18.47 -10.97 13.22
C SER A 358 18.67 -12.43 13.64
N GLU A 359 18.52 -12.76 14.93
CA GLU A 359 18.73 -14.14 15.43
C GLU A 359 17.70 -15.12 14.83
N PRO A 360 18.14 -16.26 14.27
CA PRO A 360 17.22 -17.22 13.68
C PRO A 360 16.34 -17.89 14.75
N CYS A 361 15.10 -18.16 14.37
CA CYS A 361 14.17 -18.97 15.15
C CYS A 361 13.47 -19.93 14.21
N CYS A 362 13.55 -21.23 14.47
CA CYS A 362 13.01 -22.26 13.60
C CYS A 362 11.49 -22.12 13.37
N VAL A 363 10.76 -21.55 14.35
CA VAL A 363 9.32 -21.24 14.22
C VAL A 363 9.08 -20.16 13.16
N ASP A 364 9.90 -19.12 13.07
CA ASP A 364 9.76 -18.09 12.03
C ASP A 364 10.01 -18.66 10.62
N THR A 365 10.86 -19.68 10.52
CA THR A 365 11.08 -20.43 9.28
C THR A 365 9.88 -21.33 8.95
N ALA A 366 9.31 -22.02 9.95
CA ALA A 366 8.12 -22.87 9.77
C ALA A 366 6.86 -22.06 9.40
N LEU A 367 6.64 -20.92 10.06
CA LEU A 367 5.56 -19.98 9.74
C LEU A 367 5.79 -19.36 8.35
N GLY A 368 7.02 -18.93 8.04
CA GLY A 368 7.37 -18.39 6.73
C GLY A 368 6.42 -17.26 6.29
N VAL A 369 5.87 -17.38 5.08
CA VAL A 369 4.89 -16.44 4.48
C VAL A 369 3.47 -16.57 5.06
N ARG A 370 3.21 -17.55 5.93
CA ARG A 370 1.87 -17.81 6.52
C ARG A 370 1.55 -16.83 7.64
N SER A 371 2.56 -16.39 8.39
CA SER A 371 2.42 -15.28 9.33
C SER A 371 2.85 -13.98 8.67
N ARG A 372 2.03 -12.93 8.74
CA ARG A 372 2.37 -11.62 8.16
C ARG A 372 3.15 -10.75 9.14
N SER A 373 2.73 -10.75 10.39
CA SER A 373 3.30 -9.94 11.46
C SER A 373 4.16 -10.78 12.40
N THR A 374 4.95 -10.11 13.21
CA THR A 374 5.72 -10.71 14.30
C THR A 374 5.33 -10.06 15.62
N LEU A 375 5.52 -10.78 16.73
CA LEU A 375 5.22 -10.29 18.06
C LEU A 375 6.53 -10.13 18.83
N LEU A 376 7.10 -8.92 18.88
CA LEU A 376 8.41 -8.68 19.51
C LEU A 376 8.39 -8.98 21.02
N SER A 377 7.25 -8.72 21.65
CA SER A 377 6.97 -9.07 23.03
C SER A 377 6.95 -10.58 23.30
N GLY A 378 6.66 -11.36 22.27
CA GLY A 378 6.41 -12.81 22.33
C GLY A 378 7.66 -13.66 22.26
N TYR A 379 8.83 -13.05 22.09
CA TYR A 379 10.11 -13.76 22.09
C TYR A 379 10.78 -13.77 23.47
N ARG A 380 11.60 -14.78 23.70
CA ARG A 380 12.49 -14.90 24.86
C ARG A 380 13.85 -15.45 24.41
N PHE A 381 14.92 -14.92 25.01
CA PHE A 381 16.26 -15.49 24.89
C PHE A 381 16.49 -16.54 25.98
N GLU A 382 16.89 -17.74 25.58
CA GLU A 382 17.33 -18.81 26.47
C GLU A 382 18.63 -19.39 25.90
N ASN A 383 19.71 -19.40 26.70
CA ASN A 383 21.02 -19.93 26.30
C ASN A 383 21.56 -19.37 24.97
N GLY A 384 21.39 -18.06 24.73
CA GLY A 384 21.82 -17.39 23.49
C GLY A 384 20.99 -17.74 22.26
N LYS A 385 19.91 -18.51 22.41
CA LYS A 385 18.98 -18.89 21.33
C LYS A 385 17.62 -18.22 21.53
N LEU A 386 16.93 -17.98 20.42
CA LEU A 386 15.66 -17.24 20.41
C LEU A 386 14.46 -18.19 20.34
N PHE A 387 13.52 -18.04 21.27
CA PHE A 387 12.31 -18.85 21.37
C PHE A 387 11.07 -17.96 21.36
N TYR A 388 9.97 -18.46 20.79
CA TYR A 388 8.63 -17.91 21.02
C TYR A 388 8.06 -18.48 22.30
N THR A 389 7.40 -17.64 23.09
CA THR A 389 6.61 -18.09 24.24
C THR A 389 5.34 -18.81 23.77
N ALA A 390 4.84 -19.73 24.60
CA ALA A 390 3.56 -20.39 24.40
C ALA A 390 2.42 -19.39 24.10
N ALA A 391 2.34 -18.31 24.89
CA ALA A 391 1.35 -17.23 24.71
C ALA A 391 1.43 -16.57 23.31
N ALA A 392 2.64 -16.36 22.78
CA ALA A 392 2.81 -15.81 21.44
C ALA A 392 2.36 -16.79 20.35
N LEU A 393 2.69 -18.07 20.49
CA LEU A 393 2.26 -19.12 19.56
C LEU A 393 0.74 -19.25 19.54
N LYS A 394 0.11 -19.16 20.72
CA LYS A 394 -1.36 -19.05 20.84
C LYS A 394 -1.88 -17.84 20.07
N ALA A 395 -1.30 -16.65 20.27
CA ALA A 395 -1.71 -15.43 19.56
C ALA A 395 -1.66 -15.53 18.03
N PHE A 396 -0.74 -16.33 17.47
CA PHE A 396 -0.67 -16.61 16.03
C PHE A 396 -1.70 -17.64 15.54
N GLY A 397 -2.49 -18.24 16.44
CA GLY A 397 -3.42 -19.30 16.10
C GLY A 397 -2.74 -20.63 15.80
N VAL A 398 -1.59 -20.89 16.43
CA VAL A 398 -0.80 -22.09 16.24
C VAL A 398 -1.03 -23.04 17.41
N PHE A 399 -1.15 -24.33 17.09
CA PHE A 399 -1.45 -25.40 18.04
C PHE A 399 -0.44 -26.53 17.92
N ASN A 400 -0.45 -27.39 18.93
CA ASN A 400 0.15 -28.70 18.87
C ASN A 400 -0.90 -29.70 18.36
N MET A 401 -0.48 -30.68 17.57
CA MET A 401 -1.30 -31.83 17.24
C MET A 401 -0.46 -33.09 17.26
N GLU A 402 -0.93 -34.09 18.00
CA GLU A 402 -0.30 -35.40 18.04
C GLU A 402 -0.98 -36.34 17.04
N GLU A 403 -0.20 -36.91 16.13
CA GLU A 403 -0.67 -37.81 15.08
C GLU A 403 0.42 -38.87 14.83
N ASP A 404 0.06 -40.15 14.87
CA ASP A 404 0.97 -41.29 14.64
C ASP A 404 2.24 -41.30 15.52
N GLY A 405 2.15 -40.79 16.75
CA GLY A 405 3.27 -40.71 17.70
C GLY A 405 4.26 -39.57 17.41
N ALA A 406 3.94 -38.65 16.50
CA ALA A 406 4.69 -37.44 16.24
C ALA A 406 3.89 -36.19 16.63
N GLU A 407 4.57 -35.21 17.20
CA GLU A 407 4.00 -33.88 17.47
C GLU A 407 4.20 -32.97 16.25
N TYR A 408 3.12 -32.31 15.83
CA TYR A 408 3.12 -31.38 14.71
C TYR A 408 2.72 -29.97 15.16
N LEU A 409 3.42 -28.99 14.60
CA LEU A 409 3.01 -27.61 14.65
C LEU A 409 1.93 -27.40 13.61
N VAL A 410 0.70 -27.11 14.05
CA VAL A 410 -0.46 -26.95 13.17
C VAL A 410 -1.05 -25.56 13.26
N MET A 411 -1.64 -25.09 12.17
CA MET A 411 -2.41 -23.86 12.14
C MET A 411 -3.62 -24.00 11.22
N HIS A 412 -4.62 -23.14 11.39
CA HIS A 412 -5.73 -23.07 10.47
C HIS A 412 -5.32 -22.39 9.15
N LYS A 413 -5.55 -23.09 8.03
CA LYS A 413 -5.34 -22.56 6.68
C LYS A 413 -6.42 -21.53 6.35
N LEU A 414 -5.97 -20.35 5.93
CA LEU A 414 -6.82 -19.28 5.47
C LEU A 414 -7.04 -19.43 3.95
N HIS A 415 -8.27 -19.74 3.55
CA HIS A 415 -8.67 -19.78 2.13
C HIS A 415 -9.17 -18.41 1.67
N TRP A 416 -9.37 -18.21 0.36
CA TRP A 416 -9.81 -16.92 -0.18
C TRP A 416 -11.12 -16.45 0.45
N PHE A 417 -12.19 -17.25 0.32
CA PHE A 417 -13.54 -16.83 0.73
C PHE A 417 -14.27 -17.89 1.58
N THR A 418 -13.79 -19.13 1.55
CA THR A 418 -14.36 -20.24 2.32
C THR A 418 -13.69 -20.35 3.68
N VAL A 419 -14.42 -20.90 4.65
CA VAL A 419 -13.86 -21.30 5.95
C VAL A 419 -14.26 -22.76 6.20
N PRO A 420 -13.55 -23.72 5.58
CA PRO A 420 -13.81 -25.15 5.80
C PRO A 420 -13.71 -25.48 7.29
N ARG A 421 -14.44 -26.50 7.76
CA ARG A 421 -14.35 -26.94 9.16
C ARG A 421 -13.01 -27.65 9.40
N ASP A 422 -12.60 -28.49 8.46
CA ASP A 422 -11.33 -29.22 8.49
C ASP A 422 -10.29 -28.45 7.67
N ASN A 423 -9.76 -27.39 8.27
CA ASN A 423 -8.73 -26.55 7.63
C ASN A 423 -7.43 -26.49 8.43
N LEU A 424 -7.21 -27.40 9.39
CA LEU A 424 -5.94 -27.51 10.08
C LEU A 424 -4.89 -28.13 9.16
N ILE A 425 -3.72 -27.51 9.12
CA ILE A 425 -2.57 -27.99 8.37
C ILE A 425 -1.34 -28.06 9.27
N GLY A 426 -0.57 -29.14 9.14
CA GLY A 426 0.78 -29.25 9.69
C GLY A 426 1.76 -28.40 8.87
N ILE A 427 2.54 -27.58 9.58
CA ILE A 427 3.55 -26.69 9.00
C ILE A 427 4.97 -27.01 9.49
N GLY A 428 5.10 -27.84 10.53
CA GLY A 428 6.38 -28.36 10.99
C GLY A 428 6.22 -29.54 11.94
N VAL A 429 7.29 -30.30 12.14
CA VAL A 429 7.40 -31.37 13.14
C VAL A 429 8.07 -30.82 14.39
N ILE A 430 7.49 -31.07 15.55
CA ILE A 430 8.03 -30.61 16.83
C ILE A 430 8.94 -31.71 17.40
N THR A 431 10.19 -31.36 17.67
CA THR A 431 11.18 -32.24 18.30
C THR A 431 11.77 -31.53 19.51
N GLY A 432 11.28 -31.87 20.71
CA GLY A 432 11.62 -31.16 21.94
C GLY A 432 11.08 -29.72 21.94
N GLN A 433 12.00 -28.74 21.92
CA GLN A 433 11.67 -27.31 21.78
C GLN A 433 11.87 -26.77 20.35
N ARG A 434 12.28 -27.60 19.39
CA ARG A 434 12.55 -27.19 18.02
C ARG A 434 11.40 -27.55 17.10
N VAL A 435 11.31 -26.84 15.97
CA VAL A 435 10.35 -27.11 14.90
C VAL A 435 11.10 -27.26 13.58
N GLU A 436 10.94 -28.42 12.94
CA GLU A 436 11.46 -28.65 11.60
C GLU A 436 10.36 -28.36 10.57
N PRO A 437 10.52 -27.38 9.66
CA PRO A 437 9.52 -27.08 8.65
C PRO A 437 9.22 -28.31 7.78
N CYS A 438 7.94 -28.57 7.51
CA CYS A 438 7.51 -29.67 6.64
C CYS A 438 6.60 -29.16 5.51
N ASN A 439 6.33 -30.04 4.53
CA ASN A 439 5.33 -29.77 3.51
C ASN A 439 3.94 -29.71 4.16
N GLU A 440 3.07 -28.84 3.65
CA GLU A 440 1.70 -28.73 4.14
C GLU A 440 1.00 -30.09 4.01
N ARG A 441 0.52 -30.60 5.14
CA ARG A 441 -0.31 -31.80 5.20
C ARG A 441 -1.58 -31.51 5.99
N PRO A 442 -2.73 -32.07 5.60
CA PRO A 442 -3.87 -32.15 6.49
C PRO A 442 -3.48 -32.91 7.77
N CYS A 443 -4.01 -32.47 8.91
CA CYS A 443 -3.82 -33.17 10.18
C CYS A 443 -5.19 -33.39 10.82
N SER A 444 -5.40 -34.59 11.36
CA SER A 444 -6.68 -35.03 11.95
C SER A 444 -6.55 -35.55 13.38
N GLY A 445 -5.35 -35.45 13.95
CA GLY A 445 -5.02 -35.90 15.30
C GLY A 445 -5.67 -35.09 16.43
N ILE A 446 -5.25 -35.39 17.66
CA ILE A 446 -5.74 -34.69 18.86
C ILE A 446 -5.00 -33.37 18.98
N GLY A 447 -5.72 -32.26 18.87
CA GLY A 447 -5.17 -30.91 18.96
C GLY A 447 -5.21 -30.36 20.38
N SER A 448 -4.11 -29.76 20.82
CA SER A 448 -4.01 -29.03 22.09
C SER A 448 -3.25 -27.72 21.90
N PHE A 449 -3.41 -26.77 22.82
CA PHE A 449 -2.59 -25.57 22.81
C PHE A 449 -1.15 -25.89 23.21
N LEU A 450 -0.21 -25.13 22.67
CA LEU A 450 1.19 -25.20 23.05
C LEU A 450 1.37 -24.63 24.46
N ASP A 451 1.94 -25.42 25.35
CA ASP A 451 2.30 -25.08 26.72
C ASP A 451 3.79 -24.72 26.86
N LYS A 452 4.62 -25.23 25.94
CA LYS A 452 6.07 -25.01 25.89
C LYS A 452 6.49 -23.90 24.91
N SER A 453 7.60 -23.24 25.24
CA SER A 453 8.28 -22.33 24.32
C SER A 453 8.96 -23.12 23.19
N LEU A 454 8.86 -22.63 21.95
CA LEU A 454 9.44 -23.26 20.76
C LEU A 454 10.40 -22.31 20.04
N GLY A 455 11.53 -22.82 19.55
CA GLY A 455 12.51 -22.02 18.83
C GLY A 455 13.91 -22.62 18.77
N GLY A 456 14.91 -21.73 18.72
CA GLY A 456 16.30 -22.06 18.46
C GLY A 456 16.66 -22.12 16.99
N ALA A 457 17.93 -22.42 16.73
CA ALA A 457 18.49 -22.55 15.38
C ALA A 457 17.92 -23.80 14.68
N SER A 458 17.56 -23.67 13.39
CA SER A 458 17.20 -24.82 12.55
C SER A 458 18.41 -25.75 12.37
N ALA A 459 18.19 -27.07 12.27
CA ALA A 459 19.25 -28.05 12.01
C ALA A 459 20.08 -27.70 10.75
N GLN A 460 19.46 -27.09 9.72
CA GLN A 460 20.16 -26.63 8.52
C GLN A 460 21.16 -25.48 8.79
N SER A 461 20.93 -24.68 9.85
CA SER A 461 21.84 -23.58 10.22
C SER A 461 23.01 -24.01 11.11
N GLU A 462 22.84 -25.10 11.90
CA GLU A 462 23.93 -25.69 12.68
C GLU A 462 24.97 -26.38 11.77
N CYS A 463 24.57 -26.94 10.62
CA CYS A 463 25.50 -27.49 9.62
C CYS A 463 26.48 -26.45 9.03
N TYR A 464 26.11 -25.17 8.95
CA TYR A 464 27.00 -24.11 8.46
C TYR A 464 27.97 -23.58 9.53
N HIS A 465 27.66 -23.78 10.81
CA HIS A 465 28.53 -23.36 11.92
C HIS A 465 29.43 -24.49 12.45
N GLY A 466 29.14 -25.75 12.08
CA GLY A 466 29.84 -26.94 12.57
C GLY A 466 30.99 -27.47 11.71
N THR A 467 31.47 -26.76 10.68
CA THR A 467 32.69 -27.16 9.97
C THR A 467 33.92 -26.51 10.62
N PRO A 468 34.82 -27.28 11.27
CA PRO A 468 36.12 -26.76 11.65
C PRO A 468 36.87 -26.39 10.36
N LYS A 469 37.24 -25.12 10.22
CA LYS A 469 38.21 -24.67 9.23
C LYS A 469 39.57 -25.28 9.59
N TYR A 470 39.84 -26.53 9.22
CA TYR A 470 41.18 -27.06 8.96
C TYR A 470 41.02 -28.48 8.39
N SER A 471 41.32 -28.63 7.11
CA SER A 471 41.73 -29.92 6.55
C SER A 471 43.02 -29.64 5.77
N PRO A 472 44.18 -30.14 6.21
CA PRO A 472 45.40 -30.00 5.44
C PRO A 472 45.25 -30.82 4.17
N ILE A 473 45.38 -30.14 3.03
CA ILE A 473 45.43 -30.75 1.71
C ILE A 473 46.64 -31.70 1.68
N LYS A 474 46.40 -33.01 1.67
CA LYS A 474 47.41 -34.00 1.28
C LYS A 474 47.45 -34.05 -0.24
N VAL A 475 48.49 -33.46 -0.82
CA VAL A 475 48.88 -33.68 -2.21
C VAL A 475 49.48 -35.08 -2.31
N LEU A 476 48.84 -35.97 -3.05
CA LEU A 476 49.44 -37.22 -3.53
C LEU A 476 49.80 -37.02 -5.00
N ALA A 477 51.09 -37.20 -5.31
CA ALA A 477 51.69 -37.06 -6.61
C ALA A 477 51.75 -38.41 -7.35
N GLY A 478 51.50 -38.38 -8.67
CA GLY A 478 51.89 -39.37 -9.69
C GLY A 478 51.12 -40.70 -9.66
N SER A 479 50.84 -41.40 -10.76
CA SER A 479 51.29 -41.30 -12.15
C SER A 479 50.39 -42.21 -13.01
N GLU A 480 50.16 -41.83 -14.28
CA GLU A 480 49.89 -42.69 -15.46
C GLU A 480 48.71 -43.70 -15.40
N ARG A 481 47.71 -43.69 -16.30
CA ARG A 481 47.80 -43.80 -17.77
C ARG A 481 46.50 -43.32 -18.44
N LEU A 482 46.65 -42.57 -19.53
CA LEU A 482 45.65 -42.41 -20.59
C LEU A 482 45.53 -43.74 -21.34
N ASP A 483 44.30 -44.15 -21.65
CA ASP A 483 44.00 -44.80 -22.92
C ASP A 483 42.52 -44.59 -23.30
N GLU A 484 42.35 -44.40 -24.59
CA GLU A 484 41.17 -43.98 -25.34
C GLU A 484 40.03 -45.01 -25.30
N ASN A 485 38.77 -44.54 -25.30
CA ASN A 485 37.83 -44.84 -26.39
C ASN A 485 36.48 -44.12 -26.23
N SER A 486 36.30 -43.11 -27.09
CA SER A 486 35.21 -42.96 -28.06
C SER A 486 33.77 -43.42 -27.73
N LEU A 487 32.86 -42.45 -27.95
CA LEU A 487 31.59 -42.54 -28.71
C LEU A 487 30.33 -43.21 -28.08
N ALA A 488 29.39 -42.32 -27.75
CA ALA A 488 28.08 -42.17 -28.44
C ALA A 488 26.78 -42.72 -27.81
N LEU A 489 25.76 -41.85 -27.91
CA LEU A 489 24.30 -42.05 -28.00
C LEU A 489 23.61 -42.58 -26.72
N SER A 490 22.50 -42.01 -26.22
CA SER A 490 21.44 -41.16 -26.78
C SER A 490 20.76 -40.37 -25.67
#